data_AF-A0A7X7VH85-F1
#
_entry.id   AF-A0A7X7VH85-F1
#
_cell.length_a   1.000
_cell.length_b   1.000
_cell.length_c   1.000
_cell.angle_alpha   90.00
_cell.angle_beta   90.00
_cell.angle_gamma   90.00
#
_symmetry.space_group_name_H-M   'P 1'
#
loop_
_entity.id
_entity.type
_entity.pdbx_description
1 polymer ?
#
loop_
_entity_poly.entity_id
_entity_poly.type
_entity_poly.pdbx_seq_one_letter_code
_entity_poly.pdbx_strand_id
1 'polypeptide(L)'
;MRVHEIIKNAVNKNKIEILIPLDIDGQTVEFMLDELDAYDIQEANELKTQQAMAKAVANNLVSAPLPDGEWESFLKEQDEATRARYLREGRPKDRAEFFVLKTSGIRMLFDVITDALKLPTGEKVFTSDEDKRVFVRWLSTNRDAMNKLFGAYAELTRKVKETRDEAKKS
;
A
#
# COMPACT_ATOMS: atom_id res chain seq x y z
N MET A 1 -19.80 19.19 11.29
CA MET A 1 -19.00 19.10 10.05
C MET A 1 -17.76 18.29 10.35
N ARG A 2 -17.64 17.10 9.75
CA ARG A 2 -16.48 16.22 9.94
C ARG A 2 -15.30 16.82 9.18
N VAL A 3 -14.08 16.71 9.71
CA VAL A 3 -12.83 17.11 9.04
C VAL A 3 -12.75 16.62 7.58
N HIS A 4 -13.39 15.48 7.30
CA HIS A 4 -13.61 14.94 5.95
C HIS A 4 -14.28 15.91 4.94
N GLU A 5 -15.29 16.69 5.34
CA GLU A 5 -15.99 17.63 4.44
C GLU A 5 -15.16 18.89 4.16
N ILE A 6 -14.35 19.32 5.13
CA ILE A 6 -13.48 20.49 5.00
C ILE A 6 -12.31 20.17 4.05
N ILE A 7 -11.75 18.96 4.14
CA ILE A 7 -10.68 18.50 3.25
C ILE A 7 -11.20 18.32 1.82
N LYS A 8 -12.36 17.66 1.62
CA LYS A 8 -12.98 17.53 0.28
C LYS A 8 -13.19 18.89 -0.42
N ASN A 9 -13.55 19.92 0.33
CA ASN A 9 -13.81 21.25 -0.24
C ASN A 9 -12.54 22.10 -0.47
N ALA A 10 -11.47 21.92 0.31
CA ALA A 10 -10.20 22.63 0.12
C ALA A 10 -9.38 22.09 -1.07
N VAL A 11 -9.50 20.79 -1.31
CA VAL A 11 -8.78 20.05 -2.33
C VAL A 11 -9.29 20.33 -3.76
N ASN A 12 -10.52 20.84 -3.88
CA ASN A 12 -11.20 21.14 -5.15
C ASN A 12 -10.57 22.27 -6.00
N LYS A 13 -9.43 22.86 -5.60
CA LYS A 13 -8.70 23.87 -6.39
C LYS A 13 -7.46 23.33 -7.10
N ASN A 14 -6.93 22.17 -6.71
CA ASN A 14 -5.78 21.51 -7.34
C ASN A 14 -5.96 20.00 -7.23
N LYS A 15 -6.69 19.40 -8.17
CA LYS A 15 -6.89 17.95 -8.24
C LYS A 15 -5.53 17.27 -8.40
N ILE A 16 -5.08 16.51 -7.40
CA ILE A 16 -3.80 15.80 -7.48
C ILE A 16 -4.06 14.45 -8.13
N GLU A 17 -3.43 14.23 -9.29
CA GLU A 17 -3.48 12.98 -10.05
C GLU A 17 -2.05 12.54 -10.39
N ILE A 18 -1.80 11.23 -10.33
CA ILE A 18 -0.55 10.61 -10.78
C ILE A 18 -0.88 9.57 -11.84
N LEU A 19 -0.27 9.72 -13.02
CA LEU A 19 -0.31 8.74 -14.09
C LEU A 19 0.85 7.74 -13.93
N ILE A 20 0.56 6.47 -14.18
CA ILE A 20 1.44 5.34 -13.90
C ILE A 20 1.52 4.48 -15.17
N PRO A 21 2.49 4.75 -16.07
CA PRO A 21 2.68 3.93 -17.25
C PRO A 21 3.37 2.61 -16.90
N LEU A 22 2.70 1.49 -17.17
CA LEU A 22 3.23 0.14 -16.97
C LEU A 22 3.31 -0.61 -18.31
N ASP A 23 4.44 -1.25 -18.57
CA ASP A 23 4.64 -2.07 -19.77
C ASP A 23 4.15 -3.50 -19.51
N ILE A 24 3.02 -3.86 -20.10
CA ILE A 24 2.34 -5.15 -19.95
C ILE A 24 2.32 -5.81 -21.33
N ASP A 25 2.95 -6.98 -21.45
CA ASP A 25 2.99 -7.78 -22.68
C ASP A 25 3.41 -7.00 -23.95
N GLY A 26 4.35 -6.06 -23.78
CA GLY A 26 4.86 -5.22 -24.87
C GLY A 26 3.99 -4.02 -25.24
N GLN A 27 2.94 -3.74 -24.47
CA GLN A 27 2.11 -2.56 -24.58
C GLN A 27 2.23 -1.69 -23.31
N THR A 28 2.38 -0.39 -23.49
CA THR A 28 2.32 0.54 -22.36
C THR A 28 0.86 0.84 -22.04
N VAL A 29 0.43 0.43 -20.84
CA VAL A 29 -0.88 0.71 -20.28
C VAL A 29 -0.73 1.80 -19.23
N GLU A 30 -1.51 2.87 -19.34
CA GLU A 30 -1.47 3.98 -18.39
C GLU A 30 -2.56 3.79 -17.34
N PHE A 31 -2.16 3.82 -16.07
CA PHE A 31 -3.07 3.82 -14.93
C PHE A 31 -3.03 5.15 -14.20
N MET A 32 -3.98 5.36 -13.30
CA MET A 32 -4.11 6.59 -12.53
C MET A 32 -4.42 6.29 -11.06
N LEU A 33 -3.87 7.13 -10.18
CA LEU A 33 -4.31 7.33 -8.80
C LEU A 33 -4.56 8.82 -8.56
N ASP A 34 -5.60 9.14 -7.80
CA ASP A 34 -5.93 10.50 -7.37
C ASP A 34 -5.86 10.67 -5.84
N GLU A 35 -5.99 11.90 -5.37
CA GLU A 35 -5.93 12.23 -3.95
C GLU A 35 -6.94 11.50 -3.06
N LEU A 36 -8.12 11.15 -3.57
CA LEU A 36 -9.10 10.38 -2.81
C LEU A 36 -8.59 8.95 -2.64
N ASP A 37 -7.96 8.40 -3.67
CA ASP A 37 -7.34 7.08 -3.60
C ASP A 37 -6.25 7.01 -2.54
N ALA A 38 -5.48 8.09 -2.33
CA ALA A 38 -4.47 8.11 -1.26
C ALA A 38 -5.09 7.89 0.14
N TYR A 39 -6.25 8.49 0.39
CA TYR A 39 -6.97 8.32 1.65
C TYR A 39 -7.61 6.94 1.75
N ASP A 40 -8.28 6.49 0.68
CA ASP A 40 -8.95 5.19 0.63
C ASP A 40 -7.93 4.04 0.77
N ILE A 41 -6.75 4.17 0.15
CA ILE A 41 -5.65 3.20 0.27
C ILE A 41 -5.13 3.18 1.72
N GLN A 42 -4.95 4.34 2.35
CA GLN A 42 -4.50 4.39 3.73
C GLN A 42 -5.51 3.72 4.67
N GLU A 43 -6.80 4.07 4.56
CA GLU A 43 -7.87 3.51 5.41
C GLU A 43 -8.02 2.01 5.20
N ALA A 44 -8.00 1.54 3.95
CA ALA A 44 -8.08 0.12 3.64
C ALA A 44 -6.86 -0.67 4.14
N ASN A 45 -5.67 -0.08 4.07
CA ASN A 45 -4.45 -0.70 4.61
C ASN A 45 -4.49 -0.79 6.15
N GLU A 46 -4.98 0.26 6.82
CA GLU A 46 -5.20 0.26 8.27
C GLU A 46 -6.23 -0.80 8.68
N LEU A 47 -7.38 -0.87 7.99
CA LEU A 47 -8.42 -1.85 8.25
C LEU A 47 -7.90 -3.29 8.06
N LYS A 48 -7.20 -3.58 6.97
CA LYS A 48 -6.60 -4.91 6.74
C LYS A 48 -5.55 -5.24 7.81
N THR A 49 -4.79 -4.26 8.29
CA THR A 49 -3.82 -4.45 9.38
C THR A 49 -4.52 -4.81 10.69
N GLN A 50 -5.63 -4.12 10.99
CA GLN A 50 -6.47 -4.44 12.14
C GLN A 50 -7.08 -5.84 12.03
N GLN A 51 -7.57 -6.24 10.86
CA GLN A 51 -8.09 -7.59 10.62
C GLN A 51 -7.01 -8.67 10.79
N ALA A 52 -5.79 -8.42 10.28
CA ALA A 52 -4.66 -9.33 10.48
C ALA A 52 -4.32 -9.47 11.98
N MET A 53 -4.33 -8.38 12.74
CA MET A 53 -4.13 -8.40 14.18
C MET A 53 -5.24 -9.16 14.90
N ALA A 54 -6.51 -8.92 14.57
CA ALA A 54 -7.64 -9.64 15.14
C ALA A 54 -7.53 -11.16 14.89
N LYS A 55 -7.09 -11.56 13.69
CA LYS A 55 -6.82 -12.97 13.38
C LYS A 55 -5.64 -13.52 14.18
N ALA A 56 -4.59 -12.74 14.39
CA ALA A 56 -3.47 -13.14 15.23
C ALA A 56 -3.88 -13.34 16.70
N VAL A 57 -4.73 -12.47 17.23
CA VAL A 57 -5.34 -12.59 18.56
C VAL A 57 -6.19 -13.85 18.65
N ALA A 58 -7.08 -14.09 17.68
CA ALA A 58 -7.94 -15.28 17.64
C ALA A 58 -7.14 -16.59 17.59
N ASN A 59 -5.91 -16.56 17.04
CA ASN A 59 -4.99 -17.69 16.99
C ASN A 59 -3.98 -17.72 18.16
N ASN A 60 -4.19 -16.93 19.22
CA ASN A 60 -3.36 -16.87 20.42
C ASN A 60 -1.87 -16.53 20.14
N LEU A 61 -1.59 -15.65 19.18
CA LEU A 61 -0.22 -15.31 18.77
C LEU A 61 0.40 -14.13 19.55
N VAL A 62 -0.39 -13.34 20.27
CA VAL A 62 -0.02 -12.04 20.92
C VAL A 62 0.95 -12.19 22.11
N SER A 63 1.34 -13.41 22.43
CA SER A 63 2.36 -13.68 23.46
C SER A 63 3.19 -14.91 23.11
N ALA A 64 2.98 -15.47 21.92
CA ALA A 64 3.78 -16.58 21.46
C ALA A 64 5.17 -16.04 21.06
N PRO A 65 6.26 -16.58 21.60
CA PRO A 65 7.60 -16.15 21.21
C PRO A 65 7.83 -16.45 19.73
N LEU A 66 8.53 -15.55 19.05
CA LEU A 66 8.92 -15.78 17.67
C LEU A 66 10.00 -16.88 17.64
N PRO A 67 9.80 -17.99 16.89
CA PRO A 67 10.80 -19.05 16.76
C PRO A 67 12.15 -18.50 16.31
N ASP A 68 13.23 -19.10 16.82
CA ASP A 68 14.58 -18.76 16.40
C ASP A 68 14.76 -19.01 14.90
N GLY A 69 15.33 -18.05 14.17
CA GLY A 69 15.57 -18.18 12.74
C GLY A 69 14.42 -17.72 11.83
N GLU A 70 13.18 -17.55 12.33
CA GLU A 70 12.06 -17.05 11.49
C GLU A 70 12.31 -15.60 11.05
N TRP A 71 12.81 -14.77 11.95
CA TRP A 71 13.13 -13.37 11.66
C TRP A 71 14.28 -13.26 10.65
N GLU A 72 15.34 -14.03 10.88
CA GLU A 72 16.53 -14.06 10.05
C GLU A 72 16.22 -14.59 8.65
N SER A 73 15.34 -15.59 8.53
CA SER A 73 14.88 -16.11 7.24
C SER A 73 14.05 -15.06 6.49
N PHE A 74 13.12 -14.40 7.18
CA PHE A 74 12.35 -13.30 6.60
C PHE A 74 13.24 -12.17 6.08
N LEU A 75 14.25 -11.75 6.84
CA LEU A 75 15.19 -10.71 6.44
C LEU A 75 16.05 -11.10 5.22
N LYS A 76 16.37 -12.39 5.06
CA LYS A 76 17.11 -12.90 3.89
C LYS A 76 16.29 -12.87 2.60
N GLU A 77 14.96 -12.94 2.72
CA GLU A 77 14.04 -12.84 1.58
C GLU A 77 13.81 -11.39 1.13
N GLN A 78 14.23 -10.39 1.92
CA GLN A 78 14.06 -8.98 1.58
C GLN A 78 15.25 -8.44 0.77
N ASP A 79 15.00 -7.44 -0.05
CA ASP A 79 16.07 -6.65 -0.66
C ASP A 79 16.85 -5.84 0.40
N GLU A 80 18.03 -5.35 0.02
CA GLU A 80 18.96 -4.68 0.95
C GLU A 80 18.37 -3.43 1.62
N ALA A 81 17.60 -2.62 0.90
CA ALA A 81 17.01 -1.39 1.43
C ALA A 81 15.89 -1.72 2.43
N THR A 82 15.03 -2.68 2.08
CA THR A 82 13.95 -3.16 2.96
C THR A 82 14.51 -3.83 4.21
N ARG A 83 15.56 -4.65 4.06
CA ARG A 83 16.28 -5.28 5.19
C ARG A 83 16.88 -4.24 6.12
N ALA A 84 17.56 -3.23 5.60
CA ALA A 84 18.15 -2.16 6.41
C ALA A 84 17.10 -1.37 7.20
N ARG A 85 15.93 -1.11 6.60
CA ARG A 85 14.78 -0.50 7.31
C ARG A 85 14.34 -1.37 8.50
N TYR A 86 14.11 -2.65 8.28
CA TYR A 86 13.65 -3.56 9.33
C TYR A 86 14.67 -3.78 10.44
N LEU A 87 15.96 -3.81 10.13
CA LEU A 87 17.02 -3.85 11.14
C LEU A 87 17.04 -2.60 12.04
N ARG A 88 16.63 -1.44 11.50
CA ARG A 88 16.51 -0.18 12.27
C ARG A 88 15.22 -0.13 13.10
N GLU A 89 14.12 -0.62 12.57
CA GLU A 89 12.81 -0.63 13.24
C GLU A 89 12.73 -1.65 14.38
N GLY A 90 13.56 -2.70 14.33
CA GLY A 90 13.68 -3.69 15.39
C GLY A 90 12.91 -4.98 15.10
N ARG A 91 13.26 -6.05 15.84
CA ARG A 91 12.61 -7.36 15.72
C ARG A 91 11.19 -7.30 16.32
N PRO A 92 10.19 -7.94 15.70
CA PRO A 92 8.85 -8.11 16.29
C PRO A 92 8.92 -8.78 17.67
N LYS A 93 8.07 -8.33 18.59
CA LYS A 93 8.07 -8.81 19.98
C LYS A 93 7.47 -10.20 20.13
N ASP A 94 6.49 -10.53 19.30
CA ASP A 94 5.76 -11.79 19.34
C ASP A 94 5.35 -12.25 17.93
N ARG A 95 4.72 -13.43 17.86
CA ARG A 95 4.22 -13.98 16.59
C ARG A 95 3.05 -13.17 16.01
N ALA A 96 2.31 -12.39 16.79
CA ALA A 96 1.25 -11.55 16.26
C ALA A 96 1.83 -10.35 15.50
N GLU A 97 2.78 -9.63 16.08
CA GLU A 97 3.51 -8.54 15.40
C GLU A 97 4.21 -9.06 14.14
N PHE A 98 4.84 -10.25 14.20
CA PHE A 98 5.47 -10.83 13.01
C PHE A 98 4.46 -11.29 11.95
N PHE A 99 3.34 -11.87 12.36
CA PHE A 99 2.24 -12.24 11.46
C PHE A 99 1.66 -11.01 10.76
N VAL A 100 1.40 -9.94 11.53
CA VAL A 100 0.95 -8.66 10.99
C VAL A 100 2.00 -8.12 10.05
N LEU A 101 3.27 -8.05 10.41
CA LEU A 101 4.35 -7.57 9.54
C LEU A 101 4.46 -8.33 8.21
N LYS A 102 4.36 -9.67 8.24
CA LYS A 102 4.34 -10.50 7.03
C LYS A 102 3.11 -10.25 6.16
N THR A 103 1.99 -9.93 6.79
CA THR A 103 0.70 -9.73 6.10
C THR A 103 0.57 -8.29 5.58
N SER A 104 0.87 -7.30 6.42
CA SER A 104 0.86 -5.84 6.18
C SER A 104 2.07 -5.34 5.42
N GLY A 105 3.08 -6.19 5.20
CA GLY A 105 4.16 -5.93 4.27
C GLY A 105 3.63 -5.62 2.86
N ILE A 106 4.54 -5.19 1.99
CA ILE A 106 4.37 -4.85 0.56
C ILE A 106 3.16 -5.52 -0.15
N ARG A 107 2.86 -6.79 0.16
CA ARG A 107 1.69 -7.57 -0.28
C ARG A 107 0.31 -6.97 -0.02
N MET A 108 0.07 -6.34 1.14
CA MET A 108 -1.21 -5.68 1.42
C MET A 108 -1.35 -4.34 0.72
N LEU A 109 -0.28 -3.54 0.70
CA LEU A 109 -0.25 -2.30 -0.08
C LEU A 109 -0.46 -2.58 -1.57
N PHE A 110 0.06 -3.68 -2.09
CA PHE A 110 -0.21 -4.09 -3.47
C PHE A 110 -1.70 -4.27 -3.74
N ASP A 111 -2.35 -5.14 -2.97
CA ASP A 111 -3.76 -5.46 -3.18
C ASP A 111 -4.64 -4.20 -3.07
N VAL A 112 -4.34 -3.36 -2.07
CA VAL A 112 -5.09 -2.11 -1.85
C VAL A 112 -4.81 -1.06 -2.94
N ILE A 113 -3.57 -0.87 -3.37
CA ILE A 113 -3.26 0.05 -4.48
C ILE A 113 -3.93 -0.47 -5.76
N THR A 114 -3.89 -1.78 -6.03
CA THR A 114 -4.54 -2.35 -7.22
C THR A 114 -6.06 -2.21 -7.20
N ASP A 115 -6.70 -2.24 -6.03
CA ASP A 115 -8.14 -1.98 -5.88
C ASP A 115 -8.51 -0.54 -6.23
N ALA A 116 -7.58 0.39 -6.02
CA ALA A 116 -7.76 1.81 -6.30
C ALA A 116 -7.36 2.22 -7.72
N LEU A 117 -6.67 1.36 -8.48
CA LEU A 117 -6.22 1.70 -9.83
C LEU A 117 -7.39 1.98 -10.78
N LYS A 118 -7.26 3.08 -11.52
CA LYS A 118 -8.21 3.53 -12.53
C LYS A 118 -7.50 3.71 -13.87
N LEU A 119 -8.26 3.63 -14.95
CA LEU A 119 -7.83 4.18 -16.23
C LEU A 119 -7.86 5.73 -16.17
N PRO A 120 -7.14 6.45 -17.05
CA PRO A 120 -7.22 7.91 -17.13
C PRO A 120 -8.64 8.44 -17.40
N THR A 121 -9.54 7.59 -17.91
CA THR A 121 -10.97 7.87 -18.06
C THR A 121 -11.73 7.90 -16.72
N GLY A 122 -11.10 7.47 -15.62
CA GLY A 122 -11.68 7.33 -14.29
C GLY A 122 -12.36 5.98 -14.03
N GLU A 123 -12.39 5.09 -15.02
CA GLU A 123 -12.98 3.77 -14.91
C GLU A 123 -12.09 2.82 -14.09
N LYS A 124 -12.70 1.92 -13.32
CA LYS A 124 -11.95 0.88 -12.60
C LYS A 124 -11.24 -0.02 -13.60
N VAL A 125 -9.98 -0.33 -13.30
CA VAL A 125 -9.16 -1.21 -14.16
C VAL A 125 -9.69 -2.65 -14.16
N PHE A 126 -10.05 -3.17 -12.99
CA PHE A 126 -10.48 -4.55 -12.82
C PHE A 126 -11.97 -4.61 -12.50
N THR A 127 -12.72 -5.32 -13.33
CA THR A 127 -14.15 -5.61 -13.13
C THR A 127 -14.38 -7.01 -12.55
N SER A 128 -13.35 -7.87 -12.56
CA SER A 128 -13.37 -9.21 -11.98
C SER A 128 -12.22 -9.44 -10.99
N ASP A 129 -12.49 -10.23 -9.95
CA ASP A 129 -11.47 -10.65 -8.97
C ASP A 129 -10.40 -11.56 -9.58
N GLU A 130 -10.72 -12.26 -10.66
CA GLU A 130 -9.80 -13.16 -11.33
C GLU A 130 -8.72 -12.38 -12.09
N ASP A 131 -9.12 -11.38 -12.87
CA ASP A 131 -8.20 -10.51 -13.60
C ASP A 131 -7.29 -9.75 -12.63
N LYS A 132 -7.85 -9.27 -11.51
CA LYS A 132 -7.07 -8.64 -10.44
C LYS A 132 -6.01 -9.59 -9.88
N ARG A 133 -6.38 -10.85 -9.61
CA ARG A 133 -5.42 -11.86 -9.11
C ARG A 133 -4.34 -12.20 -10.11
N VAL A 134 -4.65 -12.21 -11.41
CA VAL A 134 -3.65 -12.41 -12.47
C VAL A 134 -2.69 -11.23 -12.50
N PHE A 135 -3.21 -10.00 -12.47
CA PHE A 135 -2.41 -8.78 -12.44
C PHE A 135 -1.50 -8.69 -11.21
N VAL A 136 -2.03 -8.94 -10.01
CA VAL A 136 -1.24 -8.93 -8.77
C VAL A 136 -0.14 -9.99 -8.81
N ARG A 137 -0.42 -11.18 -9.39
CA ARG A 137 0.61 -12.20 -9.60
C ARG A 137 1.70 -11.73 -10.55
N TRP A 138 1.34 -11.16 -11.69
CA TRP A 138 2.30 -10.58 -12.64
C TRP A 138 3.15 -9.48 -11.97
N LEU A 139 2.51 -8.55 -11.26
CA LEU A 139 3.16 -7.44 -10.56
C LEU A 139 4.18 -7.94 -9.53
N SER A 140 3.86 -9.03 -8.81
CA SER A 140 4.79 -9.66 -7.86
C SER A 140 6.04 -10.26 -8.49
N THR A 141 6.00 -10.53 -9.79
CA THR A 141 7.14 -11.04 -10.57
C THR A 141 7.85 -9.96 -11.38
N ASN A 142 7.26 -8.75 -11.49
CA ASN A 142 7.80 -7.64 -12.27
C ASN A 142 8.25 -6.50 -11.34
N ARG A 143 9.55 -6.51 -10.99
CA ARG A 143 10.14 -5.55 -10.04
C ARG A 143 10.06 -4.10 -10.54
N ASP A 144 10.17 -3.86 -11.84
CA ASP A 144 10.08 -2.51 -12.41
C ASP A 144 8.67 -1.95 -12.27
N ALA A 145 7.66 -2.72 -12.66
CA ALA A 145 6.26 -2.34 -12.52
C ALA A 145 5.87 -2.11 -11.05
N MET A 146 6.35 -2.97 -10.15
CA MET A 146 6.21 -2.79 -8.70
C MET A 146 6.80 -1.45 -8.24
N ASN A 147 8.04 -1.15 -8.63
CA ASN A 147 8.71 0.08 -8.22
C ASN A 147 7.99 1.33 -8.75
N LYS A 148 7.50 1.30 -9.99
CA LYS A 148 6.70 2.38 -10.58
C LYS A 148 5.41 2.62 -9.78
N LEU A 149 4.69 1.54 -9.44
CA LEU A 149 3.46 1.63 -8.66
C LEU A 149 3.68 2.22 -7.27
N PHE A 150 4.69 1.72 -6.54
CA PHE A 150 5.02 2.24 -5.21
C PHE A 150 5.58 3.67 -5.25
N GLY A 151 6.38 3.99 -6.26
CA GLY A 151 6.89 5.33 -6.48
C GLY A 151 5.76 6.33 -6.70
N ALA A 152 4.81 5.99 -7.56
CA ALA A 152 3.62 6.79 -7.82
C ALA A 152 2.77 7.00 -6.56
N TYR A 153 2.50 5.94 -5.80
CA TYR A 153 1.74 6.05 -4.55
C TYR A 153 2.46 6.90 -3.49
N ALA A 154 3.79 6.75 -3.36
CA ALA A 154 4.59 7.56 -2.45
C ALA A 154 4.59 9.04 -2.86
N GLU A 155 4.69 9.32 -4.17
CA GLU A 155 4.59 10.68 -4.71
C GLU A 155 3.22 11.31 -4.43
N LEU A 156 2.15 10.57 -4.71
CA LEU A 156 0.78 10.99 -4.44
C LEU A 156 0.59 11.34 -2.96
N THR A 157 1.00 10.43 -2.07
CA THR A 157 0.89 10.64 -0.61
C THR A 157 1.67 11.88 -0.17
N ARG A 158 2.86 12.12 -0.73
CA ARG A 158 3.66 13.31 -0.45
C ARG A 158 2.93 14.58 -0.89
N LYS A 159 2.44 14.63 -2.13
CA LYS A 159 1.71 15.78 -2.68
C LYS A 159 0.45 16.09 -1.86
N VAL A 160 -0.36 15.08 -1.54
CA VAL A 160 -1.56 15.22 -0.69
C VAL A 160 -1.20 15.79 0.68
N LYS A 161 -0.11 15.32 1.29
CA LYS A 161 0.36 15.84 2.58
C LYS A 161 0.81 17.29 2.49
N GLU A 162 1.57 17.65 1.46
CA GLU A 162 2.05 19.03 1.23
C GLU A 162 0.87 20.00 1.09
N THR A 163 -0.10 19.69 0.22
CA THR A 163 -1.30 20.52 0.03
C THR A 163 -2.12 20.65 1.32
N ARG A 164 -2.24 19.58 2.11
CA ARG A 164 -2.92 19.63 3.41
C ARG A 164 -2.18 20.52 4.42
N ASP A 165 -0.86 20.43 4.47
CA ASP A 165 -0.05 21.19 5.42
C ASP A 165 0.02 22.68 5.02
N GLU A 166 -0.08 23.02 3.74
CA GLU A 166 -0.29 24.39 3.22
C GLU A 166 -1.67 24.94 3.60
N ALA A 167 -2.73 24.16 3.41
CA ALA A 167 -4.10 24.55 3.75
C ALA A 167 -4.29 24.84 5.25
N LYS A 168 -3.51 24.22 6.13
CA LYS A 168 -3.53 24.47 7.59
C LYS A 168 -2.80 25.75 8.02
N LYS A 169 -1.95 26.31 7.15
CA LYS A 169 -1.17 27.53 7.41
C LYS A 169 -1.85 28.80 6.87
N SER A 170 -2.89 28.63 6.04
CA SER A 170 -3.74 29.71 5.51
C SER A 170 -4.95 29.94 6.40
#